data_AF-A0A3M2E195-F1
#
_entry.id   AF-A0A3M2E195-F1
#
_cell.length_a   1.000
_cell.length_b   1.000
_cell.length_c   1.000
_cell.angle_alpha   90.00
_cell.angle_beta   90.00
_cell.angle_gamma   90.00
#
_symmetry.space_group_name_H-M   'P 1'
#
loop_
_entity.id
_entity.type
_entity.pdbx_description
1 polymer ?
#
loop_
_entity_poly.entity_id
_entity_poly.type
_entity_poly.pdbx_seq_one_letter_code
_entity_poly.pdbx_strand_id
1 'polypeptide(L)'
;MLRTTARSLARAAPIAAAAGLAAALAAGCGADSDVSRTIGARCDRMDECDERCVVDAEDYPGGFCTVSCLSARDCPDGAACVDDDGGICLFTCAVDADCEFLGPTWRCAERDARPETAGKVKVCRGA
;
A
#
# COMPACT_ATOMS: atom_id res chain seq x y z
N MET A 1 -20.46 62.22 -39.92
CA MET A 1 -21.04 60.88 -40.16
C MET A 1 -20.79 60.04 -38.92
N LEU A 2 -21.83 59.59 -38.21
CA LEU A 2 -21.92 58.31 -37.48
C LEU A 2 -23.33 58.28 -36.84
N ARG A 3 -24.15 57.30 -37.23
CA ARG A 3 -25.55 57.16 -36.80
C ARG A 3 -25.66 56.19 -35.63
N THR A 4 -26.48 56.57 -34.65
CA THR A 4 -26.80 55.85 -33.42
C THR A 4 -27.97 54.87 -33.62
N THR A 5 -27.80 53.65 -33.07
CA THR A 5 -28.78 52.71 -32.48
C THR A 5 -30.09 52.33 -33.19
N ALA A 6 -30.38 51.02 -33.24
CA ALA A 6 -31.68 50.45 -32.86
C ALA A 6 -31.58 48.96 -32.51
N ARG A 7 -32.24 48.57 -31.41
CA ARG A 7 -32.34 47.22 -30.85
C ARG A 7 -33.32 46.36 -31.66
N SER A 8 -33.18 45.04 -31.61
CA SER A 8 -34.30 44.12 -31.83
C SER A 8 -34.16 42.91 -30.90
N LEU A 9 -35.08 42.81 -29.95
CA LEU A 9 -35.32 41.67 -29.06
C LEU A 9 -36.66 41.04 -29.49
N ALA A 10 -36.65 39.76 -29.83
CA ALA A 10 -37.83 38.89 -29.92
C ALA A 10 -37.36 37.49 -29.49
N ARG A 11 -37.73 37.01 -28.29
CA ARG A 11 -38.87 36.11 -27.97
C ARG A 11 -38.82 34.80 -28.77
N ALA A 12 -39.00 33.60 -28.25
CA ALA A 12 -39.25 33.03 -26.92
C ALA A 12 -39.00 31.51 -27.03
N ALA A 13 -38.79 30.83 -25.89
CA ALA A 13 -38.52 29.39 -25.76
C ALA A 13 -39.62 28.47 -26.32
N PRO A 14 -39.31 27.17 -26.50
CA PRO A 14 -39.88 26.22 -25.52
C PRO A 14 -38.90 25.15 -25.00
N ILE A 15 -39.31 24.68 -23.82
CA ILE A 15 -38.76 23.66 -22.93
C ILE A 15 -38.68 22.30 -23.64
N ALA A 16 -37.54 21.61 -23.55
CA ALA A 16 -37.48 20.17 -23.72
C ALA A 16 -36.45 19.58 -22.75
N ALA A 17 -36.96 18.68 -21.92
CA ALA A 17 -36.26 17.99 -20.85
C ALA A 17 -35.21 17.00 -21.37
N ALA A 18 -34.05 16.98 -20.72
CA ALA A 18 -33.18 15.80 -20.59
C ALA A 18 -32.38 16.02 -19.29
N ALA A 19 -32.94 15.71 -18.12
CA ALA A 19 -32.91 14.37 -17.53
C ALA A 19 -31.49 13.79 -17.48
N GLY A 20 -30.81 14.10 -16.37
CA GLY A 20 -29.88 13.22 -15.67
C GLY A 20 -28.66 12.69 -16.44
N LEU A 21 -27.51 13.35 -16.28
CA LEU A 21 -26.24 12.63 -16.27
C LEU A 21 -25.75 12.58 -14.83
N ALA A 22 -25.96 11.41 -14.23
CA ALA A 22 -25.61 11.08 -12.87
C ALA A 22 -24.12 11.29 -12.62
N ALA A 23 -23.83 11.98 -11.51
CA ALA A 23 -22.51 12.02 -10.90
C ALA A 23 -22.11 10.60 -10.48
N ALA A 24 -21.14 10.02 -11.20
CA ALA A 24 -20.40 8.84 -10.76
C ALA A 24 -18.93 9.23 -10.62
N LEU A 25 -18.64 10.13 -9.66
CA LEU A 25 -17.31 10.21 -9.09
C LEU A 25 -17.17 8.96 -8.23
N ALA A 26 -16.59 7.92 -8.82
CA ALA A 26 -16.13 6.74 -8.10
C ALA A 26 -15.22 7.24 -6.97
N ALA A 27 -15.73 7.16 -5.74
CA ALA A 27 -14.88 7.10 -4.57
C ALA A 27 -14.03 5.83 -4.72
N GLY A 28 -12.88 5.96 -5.38
CA GLY A 28 -11.76 5.07 -5.15
C GLY A 28 -11.33 5.32 -3.72
N CYS A 29 -12.01 4.70 -2.76
CA CYS A 29 -11.44 4.46 -1.45
C CYS A 29 -10.23 3.57 -1.73
N GLY A 30 -9.06 4.18 -1.88
CA GLY A 30 -7.81 3.48 -1.69
C GLY A 30 -7.90 2.91 -0.29
N ALA A 31 -8.13 1.61 -0.19
CA ALA A 31 -7.63 0.89 0.96
C ALA A 31 -6.13 1.15 0.90
N ASP A 32 -5.64 2.07 1.74
CA ASP A 32 -4.22 2.15 2.09
C ASP A 32 -3.83 0.71 2.38
N SER A 33 -3.19 0.09 1.40
CA SER A 33 -2.69 -1.26 1.56
C SER A 33 -1.54 -1.10 2.54
N ASP A 34 -1.49 -1.90 3.62
CA ASP A 34 -0.37 -1.83 4.58
C ASP A 34 1.00 -1.99 3.88
N VAL A 35 0.97 -2.56 2.67
CA VAL A 35 2.02 -2.56 1.65
C VAL A 35 2.40 -1.14 1.21
N SER A 36 3.61 -0.74 1.55
CA SER A 36 4.23 0.54 1.22
C SER A 36 5.71 0.36 0.85
N ARG A 37 6.36 1.44 0.41
CA ARG A 37 7.82 1.48 0.18
C ARG A 37 8.62 1.38 1.48
N THR A 38 7.97 1.61 2.63
CA THR A 38 8.52 1.36 3.96
C THR A 38 8.53 -0.12 4.30
N ILE A 39 7.41 -0.82 4.08
CA ILE A 39 7.27 -2.24 4.36
C ILE A 39 6.30 -2.90 3.37
N GLY A 40 6.67 -4.05 2.80
CA GLY A 40 5.74 -4.87 2.02
C GLY A 40 5.80 -4.73 0.52
N ALA A 41 6.23 -3.58 -0.02
CA ALA A 41 6.34 -3.42 -1.46
C ALA A 41 7.40 -4.38 -2.03
N ARG A 42 7.15 -4.87 -3.26
CA ARG A 42 8.18 -5.61 -4.00
C ARG A 42 9.30 -4.68 -4.42
N CYS A 43 10.49 -5.22 -4.55
CA CYS A 43 11.66 -4.48 -4.99
C CYS A 43 12.71 -5.42 -5.58
N ASP A 44 13.44 -4.92 -6.57
CA ASP A 44 14.64 -5.61 -7.07
C ASP A 44 15.93 -4.89 -6.64
N ARG A 45 15.80 -3.64 -6.17
CA ARG A 45 16.91 -2.72 -5.88
C ARG A 45 16.58 -1.84 -4.68
N MET A 46 17.63 -1.38 -3.99
CA MET A 46 17.48 -0.60 -2.76
C MET A 46 16.79 0.76 -2.97
N ASP A 47 16.93 1.40 -4.11
CA ASP A 47 16.29 2.70 -4.42
C ASP A 47 14.77 2.63 -4.64
N GLU A 48 14.22 1.43 -4.73
CA GLU A 48 12.77 1.21 -4.85
C GLU A 48 12.07 1.29 -3.49
N CYS A 49 12.82 1.11 -2.40
CA CYS A 49 12.33 1.19 -1.03
C CYS A 49 12.70 2.52 -0.36
N ASP A 50 12.05 2.83 0.75
CA ASP A 50 12.40 4.00 1.54
C ASP A 50 13.68 3.79 2.36
N GLU A 51 14.01 2.54 2.72
CA GLU A 51 15.24 2.21 3.43
C GLU A 51 15.97 1.00 2.86
N ARG A 52 15.35 -0.18 2.84
CA ARG A 52 16.03 -1.43 2.50
C ARG A 52 15.17 -2.31 1.59
N CYS A 53 15.83 -2.89 0.59
CA CYS A 53 15.29 -3.97 -0.22
C CYS A 53 15.98 -5.29 0.15
N VAL A 54 15.22 -6.30 0.58
CA VAL A 54 15.72 -7.68 0.73
C VAL A 54 15.25 -8.52 -0.46
N VAL A 55 16.18 -9.21 -1.12
CA VAL A 55 15.97 -9.84 -2.45
C VAL A 55 16.21 -11.35 -2.45
N ASP A 56 16.36 -11.96 -1.27
CA ASP A 56 16.42 -13.42 -1.20
C ASP A 56 15.08 -14.01 -1.66
N ALA A 57 15.08 -14.73 -2.77
CA ALA A 57 13.85 -15.15 -3.43
C ALA A 57 13.11 -16.29 -2.69
N GLU A 58 13.81 -17.05 -1.85
CA GLU A 58 13.21 -18.14 -1.07
C GLU A 58 12.45 -17.57 0.13
N ASP A 59 13.04 -16.61 0.84
CA ASP A 59 12.44 -15.99 2.02
C ASP A 59 11.58 -14.75 1.70
N TYR A 60 11.84 -14.07 0.58
CA TYR A 60 11.17 -12.84 0.15
C TYR A 60 10.82 -12.89 -1.35
N PRO A 61 9.74 -13.60 -1.74
CA PRO A 61 9.40 -13.82 -3.14
C PRO A 61 9.09 -12.52 -3.90
N GLY A 62 9.92 -12.19 -4.88
CA GLY A 62 9.84 -10.94 -5.65
C GLY A 62 10.40 -9.71 -4.92
N GLY A 63 11.23 -9.95 -3.90
CA GLY A 63 11.80 -8.95 -3.01
C GLY A 63 10.80 -8.30 -2.08
N PHE A 64 11.32 -7.66 -1.04
CA PHE A 64 10.51 -7.05 0.01
C PHE A 64 11.17 -5.78 0.54
N CYS A 65 10.46 -4.67 0.46
CA CYS A 65 10.84 -3.44 1.14
C CYS A 65 10.63 -3.61 2.64
N THR A 66 11.62 -3.19 3.43
CA THR A 66 11.58 -3.21 4.89
C THR A 66 12.44 -2.09 5.46
N VAL A 67 12.35 -1.90 6.77
CA VAL A 67 13.18 -0.99 7.56
C VAL A 67 13.93 -1.78 8.63
N SER A 68 15.08 -1.24 9.04
CA SER A 68 15.90 -1.82 10.10
C SER A 68 15.27 -1.59 11.47
N CYS A 69 15.45 -2.53 12.39
CA CYS A 69 14.87 -2.41 13.73
C CYS A 69 15.78 -3.00 14.82
N LEU A 70 15.66 -2.46 16.03
CA LEU A 70 16.32 -2.99 17.24
C LEU A 70 15.30 -3.61 18.21
N SER A 71 14.04 -3.25 18.07
CA SER A 71 12.92 -3.73 18.87
C SER A 71 11.61 -3.65 18.08
N ALA A 72 10.57 -4.32 18.57
CA ALA A 72 9.24 -4.26 17.98
C ALA A 72 8.65 -2.83 17.85
N ARG A 73 9.11 -1.86 18.65
CA ARG A 73 8.61 -0.47 18.61
C ARG A 73 9.15 0.34 17.43
N ASP A 74 10.20 -0.15 16.78
CA ASP A 74 10.78 0.49 15.59
C ASP A 74 9.98 0.14 14.32
N CYS A 75 9.12 -0.88 14.41
CA CYS A 75 8.30 -1.35 13.30
C CYS A 75 6.94 -0.63 13.26
N PRO A 76 6.40 -0.41 12.04
CA PRO A 76 5.02 0.04 11.88
C PRO A 76 4.00 -0.91 12.53
N ASP A 77 2.80 -0.39 12.76
CA ASP A 77 1.69 -1.20 13.28
C ASP A 77 1.45 -2.44 12.39
N GLY A 78 1.18 -3.58 13.03
CA GLY A 78 0.99 -4.86 12.34
C GLY A 78 2.29 -5.56 11.94
N ALA A 79 3.46 -4.97 12.18
CA ALA A 79 4.76 -5.59 11.93
C ALA A 79 5.52 -5.93 13.23
N ALA A 80 6.42 -6.90 13.14
CA ALA A 80 7.33 -7.29 14.20
C ALA A 80 8.78 -7.17 13.74
N CYS A 81 9.66 -6.87 14.70
CA CYS A 81 11.10 -6.87 14.48
C CYS A 81 11.61 -8.31 14.60
N VAL A 82 12.14 -8.86 13.51
CA VAL A 82 12.74 -10.20 13.47
C VAL A 82 14.26 -10.09 13.42
N ASP A 83 14.95 -11.08 13.96
CA ASP A 83 16.41 -11.12 14.00
C ASP A 83 17.03 -11.67 12.71
N ASP A 84 16.51 -11.21 11.58
CA ASP A 84 17.05 -11.50 10.26
C ASP A 84 17.86 -10.29 9.78
N ASP A 85 18.98 -10.52 9.10
CA ASP A 85 19.71 -9.48 8.38
C ASP A 85 20.14 -8.25 9.23
N GLY A 86 20.30 -8.45 10.54
CA GLY A 86 20.65 -7.40 11.50
C GLY A 86 19.44 -6.68 12.13
N GLY A 87 18.23 -7.22 11.94
CA GLY A 87 16.97 -6.69 12.46
C GLY A 87 16.15 -6.04 11.36
N ILE A 88 15.05 -6.68 10.94
CA ILE A 88 14.13 -6.12 9.94
C ILE A 88 12.67 -6.25 10.37
N CYS A 89 11.81 -5.38 9.84
CA CYS A 89 10.37 -5.42 10.10
C CYS A 89 9.62 -6.30 9.10
N LEU A 90 8.80 -7.23 9.59
CA LEU A 90 7.94 -8.09 8.77
C LEU A 90 6.51 -8.07 9.32
N PHE A 91 5.52 -8.22 8.43
CA PHE A 91 4.11 -8.31 8.85
C PHE A 91 3.89 -9.51 9.75
N THR A 92 3.24 -9.28 10.88
CA THR A 92 2.80 -10.35 11.79
C THR A 92 1.62 -11.11 11.19
N CYS A 93 1.50 -12.39 11.54
CA CYS A 93 0.42 -13.24 11.08
C CYS A 93 0.04 -14.29 12.13
N ALA A 94 -1.17 -14.80 12.05
CA ALA A 94 -1.62 -15.98 12.79
C ALA A 94 -1.65 -17.22 11.89
N VAL A 95 -2.08 -17.04 10.64
CA VAL A 95 -2.29 -18.07 9.61
C VAL A 95 -1.83 -17.59 8.22
N ASP A 96 -1.66 -18.52 7.28
CA ASP A 96 -1.19 -18.21 5.92
C ASP A 96 -2.09 -17.22 5.16
N ALA A 97 -3.41 -17.28 5.41
CA ALA A 97 -4.38 -16.38 4.81
C ALA A 97 -4.09 -14.90 5.13
N ASP A 98 -3.46 -14.62 6.28
CA ASP A 98 -3.09 -13.27 6.67
C ASP A 98 -1.99 -12.70 5.77
N CYS A 99 -1.24 -13.53 5.03
CA CYS A 99 -0.13 -13.13 4.17
C CYS A 99 -0.49 -13.07 2.68
N GLU A 100 -1.71 -13.46 2.29
CA GLU A 100 -2.12 -13.54 0.89
C GLU A 100 -2.04 -12.21 0.14
N PHE A 101 -2.14 -11.08 0.86
CA PHE A 101 -2.05 -9.74 0.29
C PHE A 101 -0.65 -9.42 -0.30
N LEU A 102 0.39 -10.13 0.13
CA LEU A 102 1.75 -10.02 -0.44
C LEU A 102 1.93 -10.90 -1.70
N GLY A 103 1.05 -11.87 -1.88
CA GLY A 103 1.01 -12.77 -3.03
C GLY A 103 0.91 -14.25 -2.64
N PRO A 104 0.68 -15.13 -3.63
CA PRO A 104 0.33 -16.54 -3.40
C PRO A 104 1.47 -17.39 -2.83
N THR A 105 2.71 -16.89 -2.86
CA THR A 105 3.92 -17.56 -2.36
C THR A 105 4.27 -17.17 -0.92
N TRP A 106 3.48 -16.30 -0.29
CA TRP A 106 3.70 -15.88 1.09
C TRP A 106 2.89 -16.75 2.07
N ARG A 107 3.52 -17.14 3.16
CA ARG A 107 2.96 -17.98 4.22
C ARG A 107 3.31 -17.43 5.59
N CYS A 108 2.58 -17.87 6.59
CA CYS A 108 2.84 -17.50 7.96
C CYS A 108 3.86 -18.46 8.58
N ALA A 109 5.04 -17.93 8.94
CA ALA A 109 6.15 -18.70 9.46
C ALA A 109 6.68 -18.14 10.78
N GLU A 110 7.28 -19.01 11.59
CA GLU A 110 7.92 -18.63 12.84
C GLU A 110 9.36 -18.16 12.60
N ARG A 111 9.76 -17.07 13.27
CA ARG A 111 11.10 -16.48 13.23
C ARG A 111 11.55 -16.06 14.63
N ASP A 112 12.84 -15.88 14.81
CA ASP A 112 13.39 -15.26 16.02
C ASP A 112 13.00 -13.79 16.07
N ALA A 113 12.36 -13.37 17.17
CA ALA A 113 12.04 -11.98 17.41
C ALA A 113 13.29 -11.23 17.86
N ARG A 114 13.35 -9.94 17.58
CA ARG A 114 14.45 -9.07 18.04
C ARG A 114 13.98 -8.11 19.15
N PRO A 115 14.73 -8.01 20.27
CA PRO A 115 15.92 -8.80 20.60
C PRO A 115 15.59 -10.30 20.78
N GLU A 116 16.54 -11.20 20.49
CA GLU A 116 16.36 -12.67 20.54
C GLU A 116 15.76 -13.18 21.86
N THR A 117 15.99 -12.47 22.96
CA THR A 117 15.41 -12.76 24.28
C THR A 117 13.89 -12.64 24.32
N ALA A 118 13.26 -12.01 23.32
CA ALA A 118 11.82 -11.95 23.14
C ALA A 118 11.23 -13.29 22.65
N GLY A 119 12.06 -14.24 22.20
CA GLY A 119 11.65 -15.56 21.75
C GLY A 119 11.24 -15.56 20.28
N LYS A 120 10.14 -16.25 19.96
CA LYS A 120 9.69 -16.48 18.59
C LYS A 120 8.48 -15.62 18.25
N VAL A 121 8.37 -15.21 17.00
CA VAL A 121 7.22 -14.46 16.45
C VAL A 121 6.79 -15.04 15.11
N LYS A 122 5.49 -15.00 14.84
CA LYS A 122 4.92 -15.41 13.55
C LYS A 122 4.83 -14.21 12.60
N VAL A 123 5.43 -14.35 11.43
CA VAL A 123 5.52 -13.31 10.41
C VAL A 123 5.33 -13.89 9.00
N CYS A 124 4.97 -13.04 8.05
CA CYS A 124 4.86 -13.42 6.65
C CYS A 124 6.25 -13.66 6.01
N ARG A 125 6.42 -14.81 5.37
CA ARG A 125 7.65 -15.26 4.67
C ARG A 125 7.34 -15.96 3.37
N GLY A 126 8.32 -16.02 2.48
CA GLY A 126 8.29 -16.91 1.33
C GLY A 126 8.21 -18.38 1.71
N ALA A 127 7.62 -19.17 0.83
CA ALA A 127 7.39 -20.61 0.95
C ALA A 127 7.66 -21.35 -0.35
#